data_AF-R4LWY0-F1
#
_entry.id   AF-R4LWY0-F1
#
_cell.length_a   1.000
_cell.length_b   1.000
_cell.length_c   1.000
_cell.angle_alpha   90.00
_cell.angle_beta   90.00
_cell.angle_gamma   90.00
#
_symmetry.space_group_name_H-M   'P 1'
#
loop_
_entity.id
_entity.type
_entity.pdbx_description
1 polymer ?
#
loop_
_entity_poly.entity_id
_entity_poly.type
_entity_poly.pdbx_seq_one_letter_code
_entity_poly.pdbx_strand_id
1 'polypeptide(L)'
;MRFRPVSCVVATLLTVSIAACGDPAPAGQPAASGSPSAPPSGGTGDGADAARMELAARAAKAEDYHFAALYTVDVDGQAQRTIMAAVAADGSWRVDIPGGALGGTADVSIVETEAGLFQCAIPSATNPIIPSCVRVADRGERVPKKYDPKIERVFRQWLPVFTDRQAALSVAAAQPLPGASGDCYSVDTISASLSAPVDVGIYCYTADGLLTAARVTFGTITIAGTPAAAPSTVQLPGQVTAGDPMGMDAPPPPPVLPSLGEVVPSPSA
;
A
#
# COMPACT_ATOMS: atom_id res chain seq x y z
N MET A 1 8.72 30.06 -40.16
CA MET A 1 9.14 29.61 -41.50
C MET A 1 10.56 29.06 -41.43
N ARG A 2 10.72 27.74 -41.55
CA ARG A 2 11.84 27.03 -42.23
C ARG A 2 11.49 25.54 -42.25
N PHE A 3 11.20 25.07 -43.46
CA PHE A 3 10.85 23.68 -43.83
C PHE A 3 12.13 22.89 -44.17
N ARG A 4 12.09 21.56 -43.95
CA ARG A 4 12.55 20.44 -44.83
C ARG A 4 12.80 19.15 -44.02
N PRO A 5 12.85 17.95 -44.63
CA PRO A 5 11.88 17.34 -45.54
C PRO A 5 11.56 15.86 -45.18
N VAL A 6 10.51 15.34 -45.81
CA VAL A 6 10.05 13.94 -45.85
C VAL A 6 11.05 13.05 -46.60
N SER A 7 11.25 11.81 -46.14
CA SER A 7 11.75 10.70 -46.98
C SER A 7 10.80 9.50 -46.90
N CYS A 8 10.20 9.20 -48.04
CA CYS A 8 9.47 7.97 -48.34
C CYS A 8 10.46 6.83 -48.59
N VAL A 9 10.14 5.62 -48.12
CA VAL A 9 10.57 4.38 -48.77
C VAL A 9 9.34 3.51 -49.02
N VAL A 10 9.26 3.03 -50.26
CA VAL A 10 8.15 2.35 -50.91
C VAL A 10 8.25 0.83 -50.73
N ALA A 11 7.07 0.22 -50.78
CA ALA A 11 6.67 -1.18 -50.73
C ALA A 11 7.47 -2.21 -51.55
N THR A 12 7.37 -3.49 -51.17
CA THR A 12 7.04 -4.59 -52.11
C THR A 12 6.49 -5.84 -51.40
N LEU A 13 5.53 -6.49 -52.07
CA LEU A 13 4.80 -7.71 -51.71
C LEU A 13 5.65 -8.99 -51.86
N LEU A 14 5.25 -10.10 -51.21
CA LEU A 14 4.85 -11.35 -51.90
C LEU A 14 4.30 -12.44 -50.93
N THR A 15 3.26 -13.13 -51.42
CA THR A 15 2.48 -14.25 -50.87
C THR A 15 3.10 -15.62 -51.15
N VAL A 16 2.95 -16.63 -50.27
CA VAL A 16 2.75 -18.05 -50.64
C VAL A 16 1.95 -18.79 -49.55
N SER A 17 0.90 -19.50 -49.98
CA SER A 17 0.02 -20.38 -49.22
C SER A 17 0.57 -21.82 -49.18
N ILE A 18 0.31 -22.57 -48.10
CA ILE A 18 0.34 -24.05 -48.16
C ILE A 18 -0.91 -24.59 -47.47
N ALA A 19 -1.73 -25.28 -48.27
CA ALA A 19 -2.81 -26.14 -47.82
C ALA A 19 -2.23 -27.51 -47.44
N ALA A 20 -2.73 -28.12 -46.36
CA ALA A 20 -2.56 -29.54 -46.09
C ALA A 20 -3.89 -30.10 -45.56
N CYS A 21 -4.47 -31.04 -46.31
CA CYS A 21 -5.71 -31.78 -46.03
C CYS A 21 -5.39 -33.28 -45.84
N GLY A 22 -6.19 -33.96 -45.00
CA GLY A 22 -6.37 -35.43 -44.92
C GLY A 22 -5.33 -36.14 -44.04
N ASP A 23 -5.64 -37.11 -43.15
CA ASP A 23 -6.70 -38.13 -43.15
C ASP A 23 -6.93 -38.71 -41.71
N PRO A 24 -7.93 -39.59 -41.47
CA PRO A 24 -8.63 -39.75 -40.19
C PRO A 24 -8.10 -40.84 -39.23
N ALA A 25 -8.43 -40.60 -37.96
CA ALA A 25 -8.78 -41.48 -36.82
C ALA A 25 -8.12 -42.88 -36.66
N PRO A 26 -7.57 -43.15 -35.46
CA PRO A 26 -7.57 -44.47 -34.86
C PRO A 26 -8.74 -44.67 -33.88
N ALA A 27 -9.12 -45.94 -33.76
CA ALA A 27 -10.28 -46.48 -33.08
C ALA A 27 -10.27 -46.32 -31.54
N GLY A 28 -11.48 -46.49 -30.99
CA GLY A 28 -11.89 -46.23 -29.62
C GLY A 28 -11.06 -46.84 -28.49
N GLN A 29 -10.90 -46.03 -27.44
CA GLN A 29 -10.36 -46.41 -26.14
C GLN A 29 -11.51 -46.54 -25.12
N PRO A 30 -11.46 -47.50 -24.18
CA PRO A 30 -12.60 -47.82 -23.30
C PRO A 30 -12.92 -46.70 -22.32
N ALA A 31 -14.20 -46.50 -22.03
CA ALA A 31 -14.67 -45.57 -21.02
C ALA A 31 -14.22 -46.01 -19.62
N ALA A 32 -13.29 -45.25 -19.02
CA ALA A 32 -13.01 -45.31 -17.60
C ALA A 32 -13.91 -44.30 -16.88
N SER A 33 -14.85 -44.81 -16.09
CA SER A 33 -15.58 -44.02 -15.09
C SER A 33 -14.62 -43.65 -13.96
N GLY A 34 -14.19 -42.40 -13.92
CA GLY A 34 -13.42 -41.81 -12.81
C GLY A 34 -14.05 -40.49 -12.41
N SER A 35 -14.56 -40.40 -11.18
CA SER A 35 -14.98 -39.16 -10.54
C SER A 35 -13.86 -38.10 -10.60
N PRO A 36 -14.16 -36.81 -10.79
CA PRO A 36 -13.14 -35.78 -10.70
C PRO A 36 -12.68 -35.63 -9.24
N SER A 37 -11.55 -36.26 -8.90
CA SER A 37 -10.77 -35.88 -7.73
C SER A 37 -10.11 -34.53 -8.01
N ALA A 38 -10.30 -33.58 -7.10
CA ALA A 38 -9.66 -32.27 -7.14
C ALA A 38 -8.13 -32.40 -7.28
N PRO A 39 -7.45 -31.56 -8.09
CA PRO A 39 -6.01 -31.60 -8.20
C PRO A 39 -5.36 -31.22 -6.85
N PRO A 40 -4.25 -31.89 -6.46
CA PRO A 40 -3.53 -31.56 -5.25
C PRO A 40 -2.89 -30.17 -5.37
N SER A 41 -3.06 -29.34 -4.32
CA SER A 41 -2.31 -28.10 -4.11
C SER A 41 -0.84 -28.41 -3.81
N GLY A 42 -0.08 -28.63 -4.88
CA GLY A 42 1.36 -28.86 -4.85
C GLY A 42 1.92 -28.47 -6.22
N GLY A 43 1.79 -27.19 -6.56
CA GLY A 43 2.25 -26.65 -7.83
C GLY A 43 3.77 -26.56 -7.87
N THR A 44 4.36 -27.22 -8.86
CA THR A 44 5.72 -26.99 -9.38
C THR A 44 6.03 -25.50 -9.53
N GLY A 45 7.31 -25.13 -9.38
CA GLY A 45 7.81 -23.74 -9.27
C GLY A 45 7.30 -22.74 -10.31
N ASP A 46 6.80 -23.21 -11.46
CA ASP A 46 6.21 -22.40 -12.53
C ASP A 46 5.06 -21.49 -12.05
N GLY A 47 4.23 -21.96 -11.11
CA GLY A 47 3.10 -21.19 -10.59
C GLY A 47 3.51 -20.07 -9.63
N ALA A 48 4.54 -20.30 -8.82
CA ALA A 48 5.09 -19.29 -7.92
C ALA A 48 5.81 -18.19 -8.70
N ASP A 49 6.55 -18.56 -9.74
CA ASP A 49 7.22 -17.61 -10.63
C ASP A 49 6.18 -16.76 -11.39
N ALA A 50 5.08 -17.36 -11.85
CA ALA A 50 3.99 -16.63 -12.48
C ALA A 50 3.32 -15.63 -11.52
N ALA A 51 2.97 -16.05 -10.30
CA ALA A 51 2.37 -15.17 -9.29
C ALA A 51 3.30 -14.01 -8.91
N ARG A 52 4.61 -14.27 -8.80
CA ARG A 52 5.61 -13.23 -8.55
C ARG A 52 5.69 -12.21 -9.70
N MET A 53 5.71 -12.68 -10.94
CA MET A 53 5.71 -11.78 -12.11
C MET A 53 4.44 -10.95 -12.19
N GLU A 54 3.28 -11.54 -11.86
CA GLU A 54 2.01 -10.83 -11.89
C GLU A 54 1.95 -9.76 -10.79
N LEU A 55 2.35 -10.08 -9.55
CA LEU A 55 2.47 -9.09 -8.48
C LEU A 55 3.42 -7.96 -8.86
N ALA A 56 4.59 -8.28 -9.44
CA ALA A 56 5.53 -7.26 -9.90
C ALA A 56 4.90 -6.35 -10.98
N ALA A 57 4.12 -6.90 -11.91
CA ALA A 57 3.42 -6.12 -12.92
C ALA A 57 2.33 -5.22 -12.30
N ARG A 58 1.58 -5.72 -11.30
CA ARG A 58 0.59 -4.94 -10.56
C ARG A 58 1.25 -3.82 -9.76
N ALA A 59 2.37 -4.10 -9.09
CA ALA A 59 3.13 -3.11 -8.33
C ALA A 59 3.72 -2.02 -9.23
N ALA A 60 4.27 -2.37 -10.40
CA ALA A 60 4.75 -1.38 -11.37
C ALA A 60 3.62 -0.45 -11.82
N LYS A 61 2.43 -1.00 -12.11
CA LYS A 61 1.25 -0.17 -12.41
C LYS A 61 0.82 0.69 -11.22
N ALA A 62 0.91 0.16 -10.00
CA ALA A 62 0.59 0.89 -8.77
C ALA A 62 1.52 2.08 -8.53
N GLU A 63 2.80 1.97 -8.92
CA GLU A 63 3.76 3.08 -8.83
C GLU A 63 3.31 4.27 -9.68
N ASP A 64 2.76 3.99 -10.87
CA ASP A 64 2.23 4.97 -11.83
C ASP A 64 0.75 5.35 -11.60
N TYR A 65 0.06 4.69 -10.66
CA TYR A 65 -1.37 4.90 -10.45
C TYR A 65 -1.64 6.15 -9.60
N HIS A 66 -2.41 7.07 -10.16
CA HIS A 66 -2.79 8.33 -9.52
C HIS A 66 -4.24 8.27 -9.06
N PHE A 67 -4.52 8.59 -7.80
CA PHE A 67 -5.85 8.45 -7.22
C PHE A 67 -6.04 9.31 -5.97
N ALA A 68 -7.28 9.43 -5.51
CA ALA A 68 -7.61 9.78 -4.13
C ALA A 68 -8.69 8.82 -3.62
N ALA A 69 -8.44 8.13 -2.51
CA ALA A 69 -9.37 7.12 -1.99
C ALA A 69 -9.38 7.09 -0.47
N LEU A 70 -10.51 6.65 0.07
CA LEU A 70 -10.66 6.31 1.48
C LEU A 70 -10.39 4.81 1.64
N TYR A 71 -9.84 4.44 2.79
CA TYR A 71 -9.68 3.06 3.19
C TYR A 71 -10.13 2.88 4.64
N THR A 72 -10.70 1.74 4.95
CA THR A 72 -10.88 1.30 6.34
C THR A 72 -9.65 0.56 6.79
N VAL A 73 -9.25 0.78 8.04
CA VAL A 73 -8.17 0.08 8.73
C VAL A 73 -8.76 -0.62 9.93
N ASP A 74 -8.59 -1.94 9.95
CA ASP A 74 -8.97 -2.83 11.03
C ASP A 74 -7.71 -3.36 11.71
N VAL A 75 -7.60 -3.12 13.01
CA VAL A 75 -6.48 -3.56 13.85
C VAL A 75 -7.08 -4.26 15.05
N ASP A 76 -6.61 -5.48 15.33
CA ASP A 76 -7.10 -6.29 16.44
C ASP A 76 -7.08 -5.50 17.77
N GLY A 77 -8.22 -5.45 18.44
CA GLY A 77 -8.37 -4.74 19.72
C GLY A 77 -8.51 -3.22 19.60
N GLN A 78 -8.61 -2.66 18.40
CA GLN A 78 -8.88 -1.24 18.16
C GLN A 78 -10.20 -1.04 17.42
N ALA A 79 -10.78 0.16 17.55
CA ALA A 79 -11.92 0.54 16.74
C ALA A 79 -11.49 0.71 15.28
N GLN A 80 -12.30 0.20 14.35
CA GLN A 80 -12.08 0.43 12.92
C GLN A 80 -12.05 1.95 12.64
N ARG A 81 -11.08 2.38 11.84
CA ARG A 81 -10.91 3.78 11.47
C ARG A 81 -10.78 3.94 9.96
N THR A 82 -11.09 5.12 9.47
CA THR A 82 -10.94 5.48 8.06
C THR A 82 -9.67 6.30 7.87
N ILE A 83 -8.86 5.93 6.89
CA ILE A 83 -7.71 6.71 6.41
C ILE A 83 -8.01 7.25 5.01
N MET A 84 -7.28 8.29 4.60
CA MET A 84 -7.30 8.78 3.22
C MET A 84 -5.91 8.60 2.63
N ALA A 85 -5.83 8.11 1.39
CA ALA A 85 -4.60 8.10 0.62
C ALA A 85 -4.84 8.78 -0.73
N ALA A 86 -3.89 9.62 -1.15
CA ALA A 86 -3.90 10.29 -2.44
C ALA A 86 -2.52 10.29 -3.07
N VAL A 87 -2.48 10.07 -4.38
CA VAL A 87 -1.31 10.18 -5.24
C VAL A 87 -1.70 11.11 -6.39
N ALA A 88 -1.08 12.29 -6.42
CA ALA A 88 -1.35 13.33 -7.39
C ALA A 88 -0.62 13.10 -8.71
N ALA A 89 -1.09 13.74 -9.78
CA ALA A 89 -0.54 13.60 -11.13
C ALA A 89 0.93 14.02 -11.28
N ASP A 90 1.47 14.84 -10.38
CA ASP A 90 2.89 15.24 -10.32
C ASP A 90 3.77 14.27 -9.49
N GLY A 91 3.19 13.16 -9.04
CA GLY A 91 3.84 12.15 -8.20
C GLY A 91 3.97 12.52 -6.73
N SER A 92 3.47 13.69 -6.30
CA SER A 92 3.31 13.98 -4.86
C SER A 92 2.22 13.09 -4.27
N TRP A 93 2.35 12.73 -2.99
CA TRP A 93 1.39 11.83 -2.36
C TRP A 93 1.19 12.17 -0.89
N ARG A 94 0.05 11.74 -0.35
CA ARG A 94 -0.34 11.97 1.04
C ARG A 94 -1.17 10.83 1.59
N VAL A 95 -0.93 10.50 2.85
CA VAL A 95 -1.73 9.54 3.62
C VAL A 95 -2.11 10.16 4.96
N ASP A 96 -3.40 10.34 5.20
CA ASP A 96 -3.97 10.85 6.45
C ASP A 96 -4.37 9.68 7.34
N ILE A 97 -3.81 9.66 8.55
CA ILE A 97 -3.86 8.53 9.48
C ILE A 97 -4.39 9.04 10.83
N PRO A 98 -5.71 8.95 11.06
CA PRO A 98 -6.27 9.25 12.37
C PRO A 98 -5.68 8.34 13.45
N GLY A 99 -5.26 8.89 14.58
CA GLY A 99 -4.55 8.17 15.64
C GLY A 99 -3.24 7.52 15.16
N GLY A 100 -2.54 8.14 14.23
CA GLY A 100 -1.27 7.61 13.68
C GLY A 100 -0.02 8.01 14.47
N ALA A 101 -0.13 8.87 15.47
CA ALA A 101 0.99 9.30 16.31
C ALA A 101 0.64 9.33 17.81
N LEU A 102 1.67 9.51 18.65
CA LEU A 102 1.54 9.67 20.10
C LEU A 102 0.72 8.57 20.79
N GLY A 103 0.99 7.31 20.46
CA GLY A 103 0.26 6.16 21.00
C GLY A 103 -1.21 6.11 20.59
N GLY A 104 -1.58 6.72 19.47
CA GLY A 104 -2.95 6.75 18.96
C GLY A 104 -3.77 7.97 19.34
N THR A 105 -3.17 8.95 20.04
CA THR A 105 -3.87 10.14 20.53
C THR A 105 -3.80 11.33 19.58
N ALA A 106 -2.97 11.26 18.54
CA ALA A 106 -2.81 12.32 17.54
C ALA A 106 -2.99 11.81 16.12
N ASP A 107 -3.67 12.63 15.31
CA ASP A 107 -3.88 12.40 13.90
C ASP A 107 -2.69 12.99 13.13
N VAL A 108 -2.18 12.22 12.18
CA VAL A 108 -0.99 12.58 11.42
C VAL A 108 -1.22 12.38 9.94
N SER A 109 -0.58 13.21 9.12
CA SER A 109 -0.49 13.05 7.69
C SER A 109 0.97 12.83 7.30
N ILE A 110 1.25 11.80 6.52
CA ILE A 110 2.55 11.65 5.86
C ILE A 110 2.40 12.17 4.44
N VAL A 111 3.22 13.14 4.07
CA VAL A 111 3.13 13.83 2.79
C VAL A 111 4.49 13.89 2.12
N GLU A 112 4.56 13.46 0.87
CA GLU A 112 5.73 13.70 0.03
C GLU A 112 5.40 14.70 -1.05
N THR A 113 6.26 15.70 -1.18
CA THR A 113 6.22 16.72 -2.24
C THR A 113 7.59 16.82 -2.89
N GLU A 114 7.75 17.71 -3.87
CA GLU A 114 9.06 18.03 -4.42
C GLU A 114 10.07 18.52 -3.35
N ALA A 115 9.59 19.18 -2.28
CA ALA A 115 10.44 19.70 -1.22
C ALA A 115 10.96 18.63 -0.23
N GLY A 116 10.39 17.42 -0.26
CA GLY A 116 10.78 16.31 0.61
C GLY A 116 9.61 15.57 1.22
N LEU A 117 9.92 14.77 2.24
CA LEU A 117 8.96 13.99 3.02
C LEU A 117 8.66 14.69 4.34
N PHE A 118 7.38 14.82 4.66
CA PHE A 118 6.87 15.56 5.80
C PHE A 118 5.95 14.71 6.66
N GLN A 119 6.03 14.91 7.97
CA GLN A 119 5.02 14.49 8.91
C GLN A 119 4.27 15.73 9.37
N CYS A 120 2.95 15.72 9.24
CA CYS A 120 2.09 16.83 9.61
C CYS A 120 1.09 16.43 10.67
N ALA A 121 0.94 17.27 11.70
CA ALA A 121 -0.16 17.17 12.62
C ALA A 121 -1.42 17.74 11.95
N ILE A 122 -2.51 16.97 11.96
CA ILE A 122 -3.79 17.38 11.37
C ILE A 122 -4.87 17.47 12.46
N PRO A 123 -5.83 18.41 12.33
CA PRO A 123 -6.89 18.57 13.31
C PRO A 123 -7.84 17.38 13.27
N SER A 124 -8.35 17.01 14.44
CA SER A 124 -9.40 16.01 14.60
C SER A 124 -10.53 16.53 15.48
N ALA A 125 -11.68 15.86 15.46
CA ALA A 125 -12.81 16.25 16.30
C ALA A 125 -12.48 16.22 17.81
N THR A 126 -11.54 15.36 18.21
CA THR A 126 -11.09 15.19 19.60
C THR A 126 -9.82 15.99 19.92
N ASN A 127 -9.13 16.53 18.91
CA ASN A 127 -7.91 17.30 19.06
C ASN A 127 -7.85 18.46 18.03
N PRO A 128 -8.54 19.58 18.29
CA PRO A 128 -8.54 20.74 17.41
C PRO A 128 -7.22 21.50 17.55
N ILE A 129 -6.27 21.20 16.68
CA ILE A 129 -4.97 21.88 16.59
C ILE A 129 -4.87 22.77 15.36
N ILE A 130 -3.91 23.70 15.38
CA ILE A 130 -3.46 24.37 14.15
C ILE A 130 -2.56 23.37 13.40
N PRO A 131 -2.88 23.00 12.15
CA PRO A 131 -2.06 22.06 11.41
C PRO A 131 -0.64 22.61 11.20
N SER A 132 0.35 21.75 11.40
CA SER A 132 1.76 22.06 11.19
C SER A 132 2.49 20.85 10.63
N CYS A 133 3.54 21.10 9.87
CA CYS A 133 4.34 20.08 9.20
C CYS A 133 5.80 20.20 9.61
N VAL A 134 6.46 19.05 9.73
CA VAL A 134 7.90 18.96 9.96
C VAL A 134 8.49 18.06 8.88
N ARG A 135 9.60 18.48 8.29
CA ARG A 135 10.34 17.67 7.32
C ARG A 135 11.04 16.53 8.04
N VAL A 136 10.81 15.29 7.59
CA VAL A 136 11.36 14.08 8.22
C VAL A 136 12.42 13.38 7.39
N ALA A 137 12.42 13.57 6.07
CA ALA A 137 13.41 12.99 5.15
C ALA A 137 13.44 13.76 3.81
N ASP A 138 14.40 13.41 2.93
CA ASP A 138 14.39 13.85 1.54
C ASP A 138 13.30 13.14 0.73
N ARG A 139 12.99 13.65 -0.47
CA ARG A 139 12.00 13.03 -1.37
C ARG A 139 12.49 11.64 -1.80
N GLY A 140 11.62 10.65 -1.77
CA GLY A 140 11.93 9.26 -2.12
C GLY A 140 12.63 8.48 -1.00
N GLU A 141 12.96 9.13 0.12
CA GLU A 141 13.45 8.45 1.32
C GLU A 141 12.30 7.88 2.15
N ARG A 142 12.61 6.96 3.07
CA ARG A 142 11.62 6.39 3.98
C ARG A 142 11.42 7.29 5.19
N VAL A 143 10.21 7.24 5.77
CA VAL A 143 9.96 7.85 7.08
C VAL A 143 10.92 7.23 8.11
N PRO A 144 11.66 8.02 8.89
CA PRO A 144 12.52 7.49 9.94
C PRO A 144 11.69 6.65 10.93
N LYS A 145 12.18 5.46 11.30
CA LYS A 145 11.46 4.48 12.13
C LYS A 145 10.80 5.06 13.41
N LYS A 146 11.42 6.07 14.03
CA LYS A 146 10.89 6.75 15.23
C LYS A 146 9.60 7.54 15.00
N TYR A 147 9.28 7.85 13.74
CA TYR A 147 8.16 8.70 13.31
C TYR A 147 7.21 8.01 12.33
N ASP A 148 7.41 6.71 12.11
CA ASP A 148 6.80 5.95 11.03
C ASP A 148 5.51 5.25 11.49
N PRO A 149 4.33 5.68 10.99
CA PRO A 149 3.04 5.08 11.34
C PRO A 149 2.77 3.77 10.58
N LYS A 150 3.69 3.32 9.73
CA LYS A 150 3.71 2.08 8.92
C LYS A 150 2.70 2.01 7.79
N ILE A 151 1.53 2.62 7.96
CA ILE A 151 0.40 2.53 7.02
C ILE A 151 0.77 3.13 5.66
N GLU A 152 1.55 4.21 5.60
CA GLU A 152 1.92 4.86 4.34
C GLU A 152 2.77 3.95 3.43
N ARG A 153 3.47 2.99 4.03
CA ARG A 153 4.42 2.12 3.32
C ARG A 153 3.76 1.28 2.24
N VAL A 154 2.54 0.80 2.50
CA VAL A 154 1.79 -0.05 1.56
C VAL A 154 1.45 0.67 0.26
N PHE A 155 1.26 1.99 0.34
CA PHE A 155 0.84 2.77 -0.81
C PHE A 155 2.02 3.11 -1.72
N ARG A 156 3.19 3.44 -1.15
CA ARG A 156 4.33 3.96 -1.94
C ARG A 156 5.67 3.29 -1.68
N GLN A 157 6.01 3.00 -0.42
CA GLN A 157 7.38 2.59 -0.08
C GLN A 157 7.68 1.12 -0.36
N TRP A 158 6.67 0.25 -0.38
CA TRP A 158 6.84 -1.19 -0.61
C TRP A 158 6.75 -1.60 -2.07
N LEU A 159 6.14 -0.78 -2.94
CA LEU A 159 5.98 -1.11 -4.36
C LEU A 159 7.32 -1.41 -5.08
N PRO A 160 8.40 -0.62 -4.86
CA PRO A 160 9.69 -0.91 -5.49
C PRO A 160 10.30 -2.25 -5.07
N VAL A 161 9.92 -2.78 -3.89
CA VAL A 161 10.40 -4.08 -3.44
C VAL A 161 9.70 -5.21 -4.19
N PHE A 162 8.42 -5.05 -4.53
CA PHE A 162 7.68 -6.03 -5.32
C PHE A 162 8.17 -6.11 -6.77
N THR A 163 8.69 -4.99 -7.31
CA THR A 163 9.26 -4.95 -8.66
C THR A 163 10.72 -5.41 -8.71
N ASP A 164 11.42 -5.44 -7.57
CA ASP A 164 12.78 -5.95 -7.47
C ASP A 164 12.86 -7.49 -7.58
N ARG A 165 13.47 -7.95 -8.67
CA ARG A 165 13.71 -9.38 -8.91
C ARG A 165 14.70 -10.02 -7.94
N GLN A 166 15.55 -9.22 -7.29
CA GLN A 166 16.52 -9.69 -6.31
C GLN A 166 15.96 -9.71 -4.89
N ALA A 167 14.75 -9.17 -4.66
CA ALA A 167 14.12 -9.20 -3.35
C ALA A 167 13.85 -10.66 -2.92
N ALA A 168 14.21 -10.98 -1.69
CA ALA A 168 14.03 -12.31 -1.10
C ALA A 168 12.57 -12.55 -0.67
N LEU A 169 11.66 -12.59 -1.66
CA LEU A 169 10.22 -12.78 -1.49
C LEU A 169 9.75 -14.11 -2.10
N SER A 170 8.87 -14.81 -1.39
CA SER A 170 8.04 -15.88 -1.94
C SER A 170 6.65 -15.33 -2.18
N VAL A 171 6.09 -15.57 -3.36
CA VAL A 171 4.77 -15.03 -3.76
C VAL A 171 3.91 -16.17 -4.30
N ALA A 172 2.66 -16.22 -3.86
CA ALA A 172 1.65 -17.13 -4.40
C ALA A 172 0.32 -16.40 -4.56
N ALA A 173 -0.55 -16.90 -5.43
CA ALA A 173 -1.93 -16.43 -5.52
C ALA A 173 -2.66 -16.74 -4.21
N ALA A 174 -3.44 -15.77 -3.72
CA ALA A 174 -4.19 -15.88 -2.48
C ALA A 174 -5.68 -15.70 -2.73
N GLN A 175 -6.50 -16.22 -1.80
CA GLN A 175 -7.93 -15.91 -1.83
C GLN A 175 -8.18 -14.42 -1.59
N PRO A 176 -9.18 -13.83 -2.28
CA PRO A 176 -9.55 -12.45 -2.07
C PRO A 176 -9.90 -12.14 -0.61
N LEU A 177 -9.35 -11.03 -0.08
CA LEU A 177 -9.74 -10.51 1.21
C LEU A 177 -11.18 -9.95 1.15
N PRO A 178 -11.92 -9.95 2.27
CA PRO A 178 -13.24 -9.33 2.32
C PRO A 178 -13.20 -7.87 1.86
N GLY A 179 -14.08 -7.50 0.93
CA GLY A 179 -14.16 -6.17 0.34
C GLY A 179 -13.07 -5.83 -0.68
N ALA A 180 -12.12 -6.73 -0.94
CA ALA A 180 -11.15 -6.57 -2.00
C ALA A 180 -11.79 -6.76 -3.38
N SER A 181 -11.20 -6.12 -4.38
CA SER A 181 -11.46 -6.38 -5.80
C SER A 181 -10.15 -6.53 -6.56
N GLY A 182 -10.17 -7.30 -7.64
CA GLY A 182 -8.96 -7.69 -8.37
C GLY A 182 -8.31 -8.95 -7.80
N ASP A 183 -7.01 -9.10 -8.04
CA ASP A 183 -6.25 -10.31 -7.72
C ASP A 183 -5.44 -10.09 -6.44
N CYS A 184 -5.31 -11.15 -5.63
CA CYS A 184 -4.62 -11.11 -4.36
C CYS A 184 -3.43 -12.06 -4.34
N TYR A 185 -2.37 -11.64 -3.64
CA TYR A 185 -1.11 -12.36 -3.57
C TYR A 185 -0.67 -12.47 -2.12
N SER A 186 -0.33 -13.67 -1.67
CA SER A 186 0.36 -13.88 -0.41
C SER A 186 1.85 -13.68 -0.62
N VAL A 187 2.45 -12.85 0.22
CA VAL A 187 3.88 -12.52 0.21
C VAL A 187 4.49 -12.97 1.52
N ASP A 188 5.53 -13.80 1.41
CA ASP A 188 6.33 -14.28 2.52
C ASP A 188 7.81 -13.94 2.31
N THR A 189 8.59 -13.90 3.39
CA THR A 189 10.06 -13.79 3.33
C THR A 189 10.68 -15.18 3.25
N ILE A 190 11.63 -15.37 2.34
CA ILE A 190 12.45 -16.59 2.27
C ILE A 190 13.69 -16.51 3.17
N SER A 191 13.93 -15.37 3.83
CA SER A 191 15.08 -15.15 4.70
C SER A 191 14.66 -15.08 6.17
N ALA A 192 15.15 -16.01 6.97
CA ALA A 192 14.86 -16.10 8.40
C ALA A 192 15.69 -15.15 9.28
N SER A 193 16.64 -14.39 8.72
CA SER A 193 17.65 -13.66 9.51
C SER A 193 17.80 -12.19 9.19
N LEU A 194 17.04 -11.65 8.23
CA LEU A 194 17.03 -10.22 7.91
C LEU A 194 15.62 -9.66 8.10
N SER A 195 15.53 -8.42 8.57
CA SER A 195 14.28 -7.67 8.58
C SER A 195 13.69 -7.69 7.17
N ALA A 196 12.48 -8.24 7.02
CA ALA A 196 11.83 -8.34 5.73
C ALA A 196 11.67 -6.92 5.13
N PRO A 197 11.95 -6.74 3.82
CA PRO A 197 11.89 -5.43 3.17
C PRO A 197 10.44 -4.91 3.03
N VAL A 198 9.47 -5.80 3.15
CA VAL A 198 8.02 -5.56 3.23
C VAL A 198 7.45 -6.43 4.34
N ASP A 199 6.28 -6.08 4.84
CA ASP A 199 5.58 -6.96 5.77
C ASP A 199 5.10 -8.22 5.05
N VAL A 200 5.11 -9.35 5.76
CA VAL A 200 4.49 -10.59 5.25
C VAL A 200 2.97 -10.44 5.32
N GLY A 201 2.26 -10.95 4.33
CA GLY A 201 0.82 -10.71 4.28
C GLY A 201 0.16 -11.02 2.95
N ILE A 202 -1.07 -10.53 2.79
CA ILE A 202 -1.82 -10.61 1.53
C ILE A 202 -2.00 -9.20 0.99
N TYR A 203 -1.73 -9.01 -0.30
CA TYR A 203 -1.90 -7.74 -1.00
C TYR A 203 -2.82 -7.95 -2.21
N CYS A 204 -3.84 -7.11 -2.34
CA CYS A 204 -4.85 -7.18 -3.38
C CYS A 204 -4.82 -5.93 -4.24
N TYR A 205 -4.68 -6.11 -5.55
CA TYR A 205 -4.61 -5.02 -6.52
C TYR A 205 -5.61 -5.22 -7.65
N THR A 206 -6.19 -4.12 -8.13
CA THR A 206 -6.91 -4.14 -9.42
C THR A 206 -5.95 -4.39 -10.57
N ALA A 207 -6.50 -4.68 -11.76
CA ALA A 207 -5.71 -4.86 -12.96
C ALA A 207 -4.84 -3.64 -13.32
N ASP A 208 -5.24 -2.45 -12.88
CA ASP A 208 -4.59 -1.16 -13.12
C ASP A 208 -3.63 -0.75 -12.00
N GLY A 209 -3.45 -1.57 -10.96
CA GLY A 209 -2.49 -1.33 -9.88
C GLY A 209 -3.04 -0.55 -8.68
N LEU A 210 -4.35 -0.31 -8.60
CA LEU A 210 -4.94 0.26 -7.39
C LEU A 210 -4.95 -0.79 -6.28
N LEU A 211 -4.38 -0.45 -5.11
CA LEU A 211 -4.51 -1.27 -3.91
C LEU A 211 -5.97 -1.29 -3.45
N THR A 212 -6.58 -2.47 -3.32
CA THR A 212 -7.98 -2.61 -2.87
C THR A 212 -8.08 -3.22 -1.48
N ALA A 213 -7.10 -4.05 -1.10
CA ALA A 213 -6.95 -4.50 0.27
C ALA A 213 -5.51 -4.94 0.55
N ALA A 214 -5.11 -4.90 1.81
CA ALA A 214 -3.89 -5.53 2.29
C ALA A 214 -4.11 -6.04 3.72
N ARG A 215 -3.67 -7.26 4.03
CA ARG A 215 -3.59 -7.78 5.40
C ARG A 215 -2.13 -8.03 5.74
N VAL A 216 -1.60 -7.23 6.65
CA VAL A 216 -0.18 -7.18 7.01
C VAL A 216 -0.02 -7.07 8.54
N THR A 217 1.21 -6.96 9.03
CA THR A 217 1.52 -7.00 10.47
C THR A 217 0.75 -5.97 11.30
N PHE A 218 0.51 -4.77 10.77
CA PHE A 218 -0.19 -3.71 11.51
C PHE A 218 -1.72 -3.82 11.46
N GLY A 219 -2.29 -4.72 10.64
CA GLY A 219 -3.74 -4.88 10.47
C GLY A 219 -4.17 -5.12 9.03
N THR A 220 -5.48 -4.99 8.80
CA THR A 220 -6.09 -5.09 7.47
C THR A 220 -6.55 -3.72 6.99
N ILE A 221 -6.13 -3.33 5.79
CA ILE A 221 -6.61 -2.15 5.08
C ILE A 221 -7.52 -2.62 3.94
N THR A 222 -8.68 -2.00 3.77
CA THR A 222 -9.60 -2.28 2.65
C THR A 222 -10.11 -0.97 2.06
N ILE A 223 -10.18 -0.87 0.74
CA ILE A 223 -10.69 0.32 0.06
C ILE A 223 -12.16 0.57 0.41
N ALA A 224 -12.49 1.82 0.69
CA ALA A 224 -13.82 2.26 1.05
C ALA A 224 -14.43 3.04 -0.13
N GLY A 225 -15.31 2.38 -0.88
CA GLY A 225 -15.99 2.96 -2.03
C GLY A 225 -15.12 3.12 -3.27
N THR A 226 -15.57 3.96 -4.20
CA THR A 226 -14.87 4.21 -5.47
C THR A 226 -13.83 5.33 -5.30
N PRO A 227 -12.59 5.17 -5.78
CA PRO A 227 -11.62 6.26 -5.84
C PRO A 227 -12.15 7.48 -6.58
N ALA A 228 -11.82 8.66 -6.08
CA ALA A 228 -11.96 9.92 -6.78
C ALA A 228 -10.80 10.13 -7.77
N ALA A 229 -11.00 11.08 -8.68
CA ALA A 229 -9.95 11.53 -9.59
C ALA A 229 -8.74 12.05 -8.79
N ALA A 230 -7.54 11.78 -9.30
CA ALA A 230 -6.30 12.26 -8.70
C ALA A 230 -6.26 13.79 -8.69
N PRO A 231 -5.83 14.42 -7.59
CA PRO A 231 -5.50 15.84 -7.60
C PRO A 231 -4.31 16.11 -8.54
N SER A 232 -4.17 17.34 -9.02
CA SER A 232 -3.00 17.72 -9.83
C SER A 232 -1.72 17.74 -9.01
N THR A 233 -1.81 18.16 -7.74
CA THR A 233 -0.72 18.21 -6.77
C THR A 233 -1.28 18.03 -5.36
N VAL A 234 -0.52 17.41 -4.47
CA VAL A 234 -0.83 17.31 -3.05
C VAL A 234 -0.32 18.55 -2.33
N GLN A 235 -1.18 19.13 -1.49
CA GLN A 235 -0.79 20.22 -0.60
C GLN A 235 -0.50 19.72 0.81
N LEU A 236 0.51 20.33 1.44
CA LEU A 236 0.75 20.16 2.87
C LEU A 236 -0.46 20.71 3.65
N PRO A 237 -1.01 19.96 4.62
CA PRO A 237 -2.17 20.41 5.40
C PRO A 237 -1.87 21.58 6.33
N GLY A 238 -0.59 21.86 6.61
CA GLY A 238 -0.15 22.90 7.54
C GLY A 238 1.16 23.55 7.11
N GLN A 239 1.55 24.61 7.83
CA GLN A 239 2.81 25.29 7.56
C GLN A 239 4.00 24.45 8.01
N VAL A 240 5.10 24.52 7.27
CA VAL A 240 6.36 23.86 7.64
C VAL A 240 7.01 24.63 8.79
N THR A 241 7.38 23.92 9.85
CA THR A 241 8.05 24.45 11.02
C THR A 241 9.35 23.70 11.28
N ALA A 242 10.28 24.31 12.04
CA ALA A 242 11.55 23.71 12.41
C ALA A 242 11.48 22.84 13.68
N GLY A 243 10.27 22.49 14.15
CA GLY A 243 10.07 21.69 15.36
C GLY A 243 10.42 20.21 15.18
N ASP A 244 10.29 19.43 16.25
CA ASP A 244 10.44 17.98 16.19
C ASP A 244 9.16 17.31 15.64
N PRO A 245 9.27 16.27 14.80
CA PRO A 245 8.13 15.44 14.42
C PRO A 245 7.55 14.71 15.64
N MET A 246 6.27 14.38 15.57
CA MET A 246 5.58 13.56 16.56
C MET A 246 6.12 12.13 16.54
N GLY A 247 6.53 11.66 17.73
CA GLY A 247 6.88 10.27 17.96
C GLY A 247 5.67 9.33 17.91
N MET A 248 5.94 8.03 17.84
CA MET A 248 4.91 6.99 17.82
C MET A 248 4.48 6.53 19.23
N ASP A 249 5.33 6.77 20.24
CA ASP A 249 5.06 6.37 21.62
C ASP A 249 4.01 7.26 22.29
N ALA A 250 3.21 6.67 23.19
CA ALA A 250 2.28 7.44 23.99
C ALA A 250 3.02 8.47 24.87
N PRO A 251 2.51 9.70 25.02
CA PRO A 251 3.05 10.65 25.99
C PRO A 251 3.03 10.04 27.40
N PRO A 252 4.01 10.38 28.25
CA PRO A 252 3.99 9.93 29.64
C PRO A 252 2.72 10.45 30.35
N PRO A 253 2.14 9.67 31.27
CA PRO A 253 0.97 10.11 32.03
C PRO A 253 1.30 11.38 32.83
N PRO A 254 0.33 12.28 33.02
CA PRO A 254 0.55 13.47 33.83
C PRO A 254 0.96 13.06 35.26
N PRO A 255 1.87 13.81 35.90
CA PRO A 255 2.26 13.50 37.27
C PRO A 255 1.04 13.59 38.20
N VAL A 256 0.78 12.51 38.93
CA VAL A 256 -0.21 12.50 40.02
C VAL A 256 0.33 13.39 41.15
N LEU A 257 -0.18 14.62 41.24
CA LEU A 257 0.05 15.45 42.40
C LEU A 257 -0.72 14.84 43.59
N PRO A 258 -0.09 14.64 44.76
CA PRO A 258 -0.82 14.21 45.94
C PRO A 258 -1.89 15.25 46.25
N SER A 259 -3.15 14.81 46.29
CA SER A 259 -4.28 15.63 46.74
C SER A 259 -3.92 16.20 48.10
N LEU A 260 -3.77 17.52 48.19
CA LEU A 260 -3.55 18.19 49.46
C LEU A 260 -4.73 17.83 50.35
N GLY A 261 -4.42 17.09 51.42
CA GLY A 261 -5.38 16.53 52.34
C GLY A 261 -6.39 17.56 52.78
N GLU A 262 -7.64 17.11 52.79
CA GLU A 262 -8.76 17.57 53.59
C GLU A 262 -8.29 18.43 54.78
N VAL A 263 -8.52 19.75 54.68
CA VAL A 263 -8.38 20.66 55.80
C VAL A 263 -9.40 20.22 56.84
N VAL A 264 -8.96 19.41 57.80
CA VAL A 264 -9.75 19.12 59.01
C VAL A 264 -9.91 20.45 59.75
N PRO A 265 -11.13 21.01 59.89
CA PRO A 265 -11.31 22.21 60.67
C PRO A 265 -11.02 21.90 62.14
N SER A 266 -10.08 22.65 62.74
CA SER A 266 -9.83 22.60 64.17
C SER A 266 -11.12 22.90 64.95
N PRO A 267 -11.53 22.07 65.92
CA PRO A 267 -12.62 22.41 66.82
C PRO A 267 -12.12 23.46 67.82
N SER A 268 -12.81 24.60 67.87
CA SER A 268 -12.61 25.62 68.90
C SER A 268 -13.20 25.16 70.23
N ALA A 269 -12.36 25.08 71.28
CA ALA A 269 -12.73 25.28 72.69
C ALA A 269 -11.47 25.51 73.53
#